data_AF-A0A850V563-F1
#
_entry.id   AF-A0A850V563-F1
#
_cell.length_a   1.000
_cell.length_b   1.000
_cell.length_c   1.000
_cell.angle_alpha   90.00
_cell.angle_beta   90.00
_cell.angle_gamma   90.00
#
_symmetry.space_group_name_H-M   'P 1'
#
loop_
_entity.id
_entity.type
_entity.pdbx_description
1 polymer ?
#
loop_
_entity_poly.entity_id
_entity_poly.type
_entity_poly.pdbx_seq_one_letter_code
_entity_poly.pdbx_strand_id
1 'polypeptide(L)' 'SHPDPSLSSLFAKENLAHMSEEQLNRYDRLINEPSNDWDIYYWATEAKPTPAEFDTDVMA' A
#
# COMPACT_ATOMS: atom_id res chain seq x y z
N SER A 1 3.00 15.19 -21.59
CA SER A 1 2.28 15.14 -20.31
C SER A 1 3.24 14.59 -19.27
N HIS A 2 3.73 15.44 -18.37
CA HIS A 2 4.52 14.95 -17.23
C HIS A 2 3.53 14.24 -16.29
N PRO A 3 3.78 12.97 -15.92
CA PRO A 3 2.97 12.33 -14.89
C PRO A 3 3.24 13.06 -13.58
N ASP A 4 2.19 13.55 -12.92
CA ASP A 4 2.32 14.01 -11.54
C ASP A 4 2.93 12.87 -10.71
N PRO A 5 3.96 13.14 -9.89
CA PRO A 5 4.60 12.10 -9.10
C PRO A 5 3.55 11.45 -8.20
N SER A 6 3.46 10.12 -8.26
CA SER A 6 2.59 9.35 -7.38
C SER A 6 2.90 9.67 -5.91
N LEU A 7 1.90 9.59 -5.03
CA LEU A 7 2.06 9.83 -3.59
C LEU A 7 3.26 9.07 -3.01
N SER A 8 3.46 7.82 -3.46
CA SER A 8 4.60 6.98 -3.07
C SER A 8 5.94 7.57 -3.50
N SER A 9 6.04 8.17 -4.69
CA SER A 9 7.28 8.79 -5.18
C SER A 9 7.64 10.09 -4.48
N LEU A 10 6.64 10.91 -4.10
CA LEU A 10 6.82 12.09 -3.25
C LEU A 10 7.29 11.70 -1.85
N PHE A 11 6.61 10.72 -1.24
CA PHE A 11 6.94 10.21 0.08
C PHE A 11 8.37 9.62 0.15
N ALA A 12 8.73 8.82 -0.86
CA ALA A 12 10.06 8.25 -1.00
C ALA A 12 11.15 9.33 -1.07
N LYS A 13 10.93 10.35 -1.90
CA LYS A 13 11.89 11.45 -2.10
C LYS A 13 12.23 12.20 -0.82
N GLU A 14 11.26 12.40 0.06
CA GLU A 14 11.45 13.17 1.30
C GLU A 14 11.92 12.33 2.49
N ASN A 15 11.68 11.01 2.49
CA ASN A 15 11.85 10.20 3.70
C ASN A 15 12.88 9.06 3.59
N LEU A 16 13.25 8.59 2.39
CA LEU A 16 14.17 7.46 2.23
C LEU A 16 15.56 7.72 2.83
N ALA A 17 16.07 8.95 2.76
CA ALA A 17 17.39 9.30 3.28
C ALA A 17 17.48 9.23 4.82
N HIS A 18 16.35 9.21 5.52
CA HIS A 18 16.27 9.17 6.98
C HIS A 18 15.75 7.83 7.52
N MET A 19 15.46 6.87 6.64
CA MET A 19 15.02 5.54 7.04
C MET A 19 16.21 4.65 7.40
N SER A 20 16.06 3.92 8.50
CA SER A 20 16.94 2.79 8.82
C SER A 20 16.73 1.63 7.84
N GLU A 21 17.69 0.72 7.77
CA GLU A 21 17.64 -0.48 6.92
C GLU A 21 16.37 -1.32 7.16
N GLU A 22 15.91 -1.42 8.42
CA GLU A 22 14.67 -2.11 8.75
C GLU A 22 13.43 -1.40 8.18
N GLN A 23 13.42 -0.06 8.20
CA GLN A 23 12.32 0.74 7.64
C GLN A 23 12.30 0.66 6.10
N LEU A 24 13.47 0.64 5.46
CA LEU A 24 13.59 0.45 4.02
C LEU A 24 13.05 -0.93 3.59
N ASN A 25 13.40 -2.00 4.30
CA ASN A 25 12.88 -3.34 4.01
C ASN A 25 11.35 -3.43 4.15
N ARG A 26 10.76 -2.73 5.14
CA ARG A 26 9.29 -2.66 5.29
C ARG A 26 8.64 -1.87 4.16
N TYR A 27 9.24 -0.73 3.78
CA TYR A 27 8.75 0.09 2.68
C TYR A 27 8.81 -0.65 1.35
N ASP A 28 9.91 -1.36 1.07
CA ASP A 28 10.09 -2.18 -0.14
C ASP A 28 9.03 -3.29 -0.23
N ARG A 29 8.75 -3.96 0.89
CA ARG A 29 7.69 -4.98 0.94
C ARG A 29 6.30 -4.39 0.72
N LEU A 30 6.02 -3.19 1.24
CA LEU A 30 4.73 -2.51 1.07
C LEU A 30 4.47 -2.08 -0.37
N ILE A 31 5.49 -1.60 -1.10
CA ILE A 31 5.36 -1.15 -2.49
C ILE A 31 5.47 -2.29 -3.51
N ASN A 32 6.14 -3.40 -3.16
CA ASN A 32 6.35 -4.54 -4.05
C ASN A 32 5.41 -5.72 -3.75
N GLU A 33 4.59 -5.69 -2.69
CA GLU A 33 3.58 -6.74 -2.52
C GLU A 33 2.53 -6.65 -3.64
N PRO A 34 2.42 -7.68 -4.50
CA PRO A 34 1.64 -7.62 -5.74
C PRO A 34 0.12 -7.71 -5.54
N SER A 35 -0.38 -7.63 -4.30
CA SER A 35 -1.75 -7.99 -3.95
C SER A 35 -2.37 -6.95 -3.03
N ASN A 36 -2.92 -5.84 -3.54
CA ASN A 36 -4.09 -5.23 -2.87
C ASN A 36 -4.79 -4.03 -3.51
N ASP A 37 -4.27 -3.30 -4.50
CA ASP A 37 -4.97 -2.04 -4.87
C ASP A 37 -6.39 -2.25 -5.42
N TRP A 38 -6.60 -3.27 -6.26
CA TRP A 38 -7.93 -3.59 -6.80
C TRP A 38 -8.75 -4.47 -5.88
N ASP A 39 -8.13 -5.41 -5.17
CA ASP A 39 -8.85 -6.31 -4.27
C ASP A 39 -9.35 -5.58 -3.01
N ILE A 40 -8.60 -4.60 -2.45
CA ILE A 40 -9.10 -3.70 -1.39
C ILE A 40 -10.34 -2.93 -1.87
N TYR A 41 -10.31 -2.40 -3.10
CA TYR A 41 -11.46 -1.71 -3.67
C TYR A 41 -12.69 -2.64 -3.79
N TYR A 42 -12.48 -3.89 -4.24
CA TYR A 42 -13.57 -4.87 -4.35
C TYR A 42 -14.12 -5.35 -3.00
N TRP A 43 -13.29 -5.40 -1.95
CA TRP A 43 -13.76 -5.70 -0.60
C TRP A 43 -14.51 -4.52 0.02
N ALA A 44 -13.99 -3.30 -0.11
CA ALA A 44 -14.63 -2.09 0.43
C ALA A 44 -15.96 -1.73 -0.27
N THR A 45 -16.16 -2.19 -1.51
CA THR A 45 -17.43 -2.03 -2.26
C THR A 45 -18.36 -3.23 -2.15
N GLU A 46 -18.02 -4.23 -1.33
CA GLU A 46 -18.74 -5.51 -1.17
C GLU A 46 -18.90 -6.33 -2.47
N ALA A 47 -18.14 -5.99 -3.52
CA ALA A 47 -18.16 -6.70 -4.80
C ALA A 47 -17.51 -8.09 -4.71
N LYS A 48 -16.63 -8.31 -3.72
CA LYS A 48 -16.08 -9.61 -3.33
C LYS A 48 -16.01 -9.74 -1.81
N PRO A 49 -16.15 -10.95 -1.24
CA PRO A 49 -16.00 -11.16 0.19
C PRO A 49 -14.54 -10.95 0.63
N THR A 50 -14.36 -10.24 1.73
CA THR A 50 -13.07 -10.08 2.41
C THR A 50 -12.61 -11.45 2.93
N PRO A 51 -11.39 -11.92 2.60
CA PRO A 51 -10.85 -13.15 3.18
C PRO A 51 -10.72 -13.03 4.69
N ALA A 52 -10.90 -14.14 5.42
CA ALA A 52 -10.85 -14.16 6.88
C ALA A 52 -9.51 -13.69 7.48
N GLU A 53 -8.42 -13.71 6.71
CA GLU A 53 -7.11 -13.18 7.11
C GLU A 53 -7.07 -11.64 7.13
N PHE A 54 -8.01 -10.99 6.45
CA PHE A 54 -8.14 -9.53 6.32
C PHE A 54 -9.47 -8.99 6.87
N ASP A 55 -10.31 -9.87 7.44
CA ASP A 55 -11.54 -9.52 8.14
C ASP A 55 -11.20 -8.90 9.50
N THR A 56 -10.84 -7.62 9.43
CA THR A 56 -10.43 -6.80 10.58
C THR A 56 -11.40 -5.63 10.74
N ASP A 57 -11.44 -5.08 11.94
CA ASP A 57 -12.22 -3.92 12.38
C ASP A 57 -11.99 -2.63 11.56
N VAL A 58 -10.98 -2.63 10.68
CA VAL A 58 -10.68 -1.56 9.71
C VAL A 58 -11.54 -1.68 8.44
N MET A 59 -12.09 -2.86 8.13
CA MET A 59 -12.90 -3.15 6.95
C MET A 59 -14.42 -3.14 7.22
N ALA A 60 -14.86 -2.84 8.46
CA ALA A 60 -16.26 -2.79 8.87
C ALA A 60 -16.90 -1.40 8.68
#